data_AF-A0A257U620-F1
#
_entry.id   AF-A0A257U620-F1
#
_cell.length_a   1.000
_cell.length_b   1.000
_cell.length_c   1.000
_cell.angle_alpha   90.00
_cell.angle_beta   90.00
_cell.angle_gamma   90.00
#
_symmetry.space_group_name_H-M   'P 1'
#
loop_
_entity.id
_entity.type
_entity.pdbx_description
1 polymer ?
#
loop_
_entity_poly.entity_id
_entity_poly.type
_entity_poly.pdbx_seq_one_letter_code
_entity_poly.pdbx_strand_id
1 'polypeptide(L)'
;MAILVDERTRVLVQGITGREGRARARLMREYGTKVVAGCTPGRGGESVDGTPVYDTVLEVVEASGGIDASVIFVPAPLVKDAALESIAAGIALTVLVGDRVPVWDVLEIARAAERAGVDFLGPNTLGVLSVGRGVLGMIGG
;
A
#
# COMPACT_ATOMS: atom_id res chain seq x y z
N MET A 1 18.74 9.43 9.11
CA MET A 1 18.21 8.07 9.37
C MET A 1 16.71 8.15 9.22
N ALA A 2 16.11 7.36 8.33
CA ALA A 2 14.66 7.27 8.21
C ALA A 2 14.13 6.13 9.10
N ILE A 3 12.86 6.18 9.49
CA ILE A 3 12.26 5.18 10.40
C ILE A 3 11.41 4.17 9.62
N LEU A 4 10.40 4.64 8.88
CA LEU A 4 9.41 3.76 8.22
C LEU A 4 9.51 3.70 6.69
N VAL A 5 10.00 4.77 6.05
CA VAL A 5 10.13 4.85 4.59
C VAL A 5 11.39 5.60 4.21
N ASP A 6 12.08 5.12 3.18
CA ASP A 6 13.22 5.77 2.55
C ASP A 6 13.21 5.57 1.02
N GLU A 7 14.27 6.03 0.35
CA GLU A 7 14.42 5.96 -1.11
C GLU A 7 14.59 4.52 -1.65
N ARG A 8 14.84 3.53 -0.78
CA ARG A 8 15.04 2.12 -1.16
C ARG A 8 13.77 1.30 -0.97
N THR A 9 12.86 1.77 -0.13
CA THR A 9 11.59 1.12 0.22
C THR A 9 10.78 0.83 -1.05
N ARG A 10 10.52 -0.45 -1.32
CA ARG A 10 9.78 -0.94 -2.49
C ARG A 10 8.30 -1.01 -2.17
N VAL A 11 7.51 -0.23 -2.91
CA VAL A 11 6.11 0.03 -2.56
C VAL A 11 5.15 -0.62 -3.54
N LEU A 12 4.19 -1.35 -3.01
CA LEU A 12 2.98 -1.79 -3.70
C LEU A 12 1.84 -0.79 -3.47
N VAL A 13 1.07 -0.50 -4.50
CA VAL A 13 -0.19 0.27 -4.39
C VAL A 13 -1.40 -0.63 -4.66
N GLN A 14 -2.20 -0.90 -3.63
CA GLN A 14 -3.47 -1.60 -3.78
C GLN A 14 -4.58 -0.60 -4.16
N GLY A 15 -5.35 -0.92 -5.20
CA GLY A 15 -6.32 -0.01 -5.80
C GLY A 15 -5.69 1.01 -6.77
N ILE A 16 -4.51 0.71 -7.34
CA ILE A 16 -3.76 1.64 -8.21
C ILE A 16 -4.55 2.11 -9.44
N THR A 17 -5.47 1.28 -9.95
CA THR A 17 -6.25 1.59 -11.16
C THR A 17 -7.39 2.58 -10.86
N GLY A 18 -7.76 2.74 -9.59
CA GLY A 18 -8.74 3.70 -9.14
C GLY A 18 -8.23 5.14 -9.23
N ARG A 19 -9.15 6.11 -9.19
CA ARG A 19 -8.81 7.54 -9.34
C ARG A 19 -7.78 8.02 -8.32
N GLU A 20 -8.04 7.75 -7.03
CA GLU A 20 -7.10 8.15 -5.96
C GLU A 20 -5.81 7.33 -6.01
N GLY A 21 -5.90 6.00 -6.17
CA GLY A 21 -4.72 5.14 -6.26
C GLY A 21 -3.76 5.57 -7.37
N ARG A 22 -4.28 5.89 -8.57
CA ARG A 22 -3.48 6.41 -9.69
C ARG A 22 -2.83 7.75 -9.35
N ALA A 23 -3.63 8.70 -8.86
CA ALA A 23 -3.15 10.04 -8.54
C ALA A 23 -2.06 10.02 -7.45
N ARG A 24 -2.24 9.21 -6.40
CA ARG A 24 -1.27 9.11 -5.30
C ARG A 24 -0.07 8.25 -5.66
N ALA A 25 -0.22 7.20 -6.46
CA ALA A 25 0.93 6.47 -7.01
C ALA A 25 1.82 7.39 -7.86
N ARG A 26 1.22 8.32 -8.62
CA ARG A 26 1.96 9.35 -9.34
C ARG A 26 2.68 10.31 -8.41
N LEU A 27 1.99 10.88 -7.43
CA LEU A 27 2.58 11.76 -6.42
C LEU A 27 3.77 11.09 -5.70
N MET A 28 3.59 9.86 -5.24
CA MET A 28 4.63 9.11 -4.54
C MET A 28 5.87 8.94 -5.40
N ARG A 29 5.70 8.57 -6.68
CA ARG A 29 6.81 8.46 -7.65
C ARG A 29 7.49 9.78 -7.94
N GLU A 30 6.73 10.85 -8.17
CA GLU A 30 7.26 12.20 -8.41
C GLU A 30 8.06 12.72 -7.21
N TYR A 31 7.69 12.32 -6.00
CA TYR A 31 8.45 12.62 -4.78
C TYR A 31 9.72 11.77 -4.60
N GLY A 32 9.90 10.71 -5.39
CA GLY A 32 11.07 9.81 -5.32
C GLY A 32 10.80 8.45 -4.68
N THR A 33 9.56 8.13 -4.34
CA THR A 33 9.19 6.83 -3.77
C THR A 33 9.22 5.75 -4.84
N LYS A 34 9.81 4.59 -4.52
CA LYS A 34 9.93 3.47 -5.45
C LYS A 34 8.66 2.62 -5.48
N VAL A 35 7.64 3.11 -6.17
CA VAL A 35 6.43 2.32 -6.50
C VAL A 35 6.79 1.28 -7.57
N VAL A 36 6.78 0.00 -7.19
CA VAL A 36 7.25 -1.10 -8.07
C VAL A 36 6.13 -1.85 -8.77
N ALA A 37 4.93 -1.86 -8.18
CA ALA A 37 3.78 -2.58 -8.71
C ALA A 37 2.49 -2.02 -8.12
N GLY A 38 1.38 -2.36 -8.77
CA GLY A 38 0.05 -2.16 -8.24
C GLY A 38 -0.76 -3.45 -8.24
N CYS A 39 -1.78 -3.49 -7.40
CA CYS A 39 -2.73 -4.59 -7.35
C CYS A 39 -4.15 -4.04 -7.55
N THR A 40 -4.92 -4.65 -8.45
CA THR A 40 -6.36 -4.46 -8.53
C THR A 40 -6.98 -5.74 -9.07
N PRO A 41 -7.79 -6.47 -8.28
CA PRO A 41 -8.45 -7.69 -8.75
C PRO A 41 -9.26 -7.48 -10.03
N GLY A 42 -9.07 -8.37 -11.01
CA GLY A 42 -9.68 -8.33 -12.33
C GLY A 42 -8.99 -7.38 -13.33
N ARG A 43 -7.81 -6.85 -12.99
CA ARG A 43 -7.04 -5.89 -13.80
C ARG A 43 -5.57 -6.33 -13.98
N GLY A 44 -5.24 -7.56 -13.61
CA GLY A 44 -3.91 -8.12 -13.83
C GLY A 44 -3.49 -8.03 -15.30
N GLY A 45 -2.22 -7.71 -15.52
CA GLY A 45 -1.63 -7.50 -16.86
C GLY A 45 -1.79 -6.09 -17.42
N GLU A 46 -2.60 -5.22 -16.80
CA GLU A 46 -2.64 -3.80 -17.13
C GLU A 46 -1.38 -3.04 -16.65
N SER A 47 -1.26 -1.77 -17.05
CA SER A 47 -0.23 -0.86 -16.53
C SER A 47 -0.81 0.51 -16.17
N VAL A 48 -0.35 1.08 -15.06
CA VAL A 48 -0.66 2.44 -14.62
C VAL A 48 0.62 3.28 -14.64
N ASP A 49 0.72 4.17 -15.64
CA ASP A 49 1.87 5.07 -15.83
C ASP A 49 3.23 4.33 -15.82
N GLY A 50 3.27 3.15 -16.46
CA GLY A 50 4.46 2.29 -16.50
C GLY A 50 4.61 1.35 -15.30
N THR A 51 3.73 1.43 -14.30
CA THR A 51 3.70 0.50 -13.16
C THR A 51 2.88 -0.74 -13.53
N PRO A 52 3.41 -1.97 -13.43
CA PRO A 52 2.65 -3.19 -13.73
C PRO A 52 1.54 -3.42 -12.71
N VAL A 53 0.39 -3.91 -13.17
CA VAL A 53 -0.77 -4.25 -12.33
C VAL A 53 -0.97 -5.75 -12.29
N TYR A 54 -1.24 -6.27 -11.10
CA TYR A 54 -1.50 -7.68 -10.82
C TYR A 54 -2.88 -7.85 -10.19
N ASP A 55 -3.39 -9.09 -10.20
CA ASP A 55 -4.69 -9.40 -9.61
C ASP A 55 -4.60 -9.63 -8.10
N THR A 56 -3.46 -10.12 -7.61
CA THR A 56 -3.22 -10.37 -6.17
C THR A 56 -1.91 -9.78 -5.67
N VAL A 57 -1.83 -9.52 -4.37
CA VAL A 57 -0.58 -9.12 -3.69
C VAL A 57 0.46 -10.24 -3.78
N LEU A 58 0.04 -11.51 -3.73
CA LEU A 58 0.95 -12.65 -3.82
C LEU A 58 1.69 -12.66 -5.17
N GLU A 59 0.97 -12.47 -6.27
CA GLU A 59 1.57 -12.35 -7.61
C GLU A 59 2.60 -11.22 -7.67
N VAL A 60 2.31 -10.08 -7.03
CA VAL A 60 3.27 -8.97 -6.95
C VAL A 60 4.54 -9.40 -6.23
N VAL A 61 4.43 -10.05 -5.07
CA VAL A 61 5.60 -10.45 -4.27
C VAL A 61 6.46 -11.44 -5.05
N GLU A 62 5.82 -12.43 -5.70
CA GLU A 62 6.50 -13.44 -6.53
C GLU A 62 7.20 -12.82 -7.75
N ALA A 63 6.53 -11.90 -8.45
CA ALA A 63 7.07 -11.29 -9.67
C ALA A 63 8.13 -10.22 -9.40
N SER A 64 7.99 -9.46 -8.31
CA SER A 64 8.88 -8.34 -8.00
C SER A 64 10.12 -8.75 -7.21
N GLY A 65 10.13 -9.90 -6.55
CA GLY A 65 11.22 -10.35 -5.68
C GLY A 65 11.28 -9.58 -4.36
N GLY A 66 10.14 -9.10 -3.87
CA GLY A 66 9.97 -8.48 -2.55
C GLY A 66 9.30 -7.11 -2.56
N ILE A 67 8.48 -6.88 -1.54
CA ILE A 67 7.76 -5.63 -1.24
C ILE A 67 7.98 -5.30 0.23
N ASP A 68 8.40 -4.06 0.50
CA ASP A 68 8.65 -3.59 1.87
C ASP A 68 7.39 -2.96 2.48
N ALA A 69 6.61 -2.26 1.65
CA ALA A 69 5.39 -1.59 2.09
C ALA A 69 4.25 -1.67 1.06
N SER A 70 3.01 -1.69 1.57
CA SER A 70 1.77 -1.67 0.80
C SER A 70 0.96 -0.44 1.17
N VAL A 71 0.53 0.37 0.19
CA VAL A 71 -0.34 1.52 0.40
C VAL A 71 -1.71 1.24 -0.20
N ILE A 72 -2.75 1.35 0.63
CA ILE A 72 -4.10 0.91 0.31
C ILE A 72 -4.99 2.11 -0.01
N PHE A 73 -5.37 2.24 -1.29
CA PHE A 73 -6.32 3.23 -1.81
C PHE A 73 -7.60 2.59 -2.32
N VAL A 74 -8.17 1.66 -1.54
CA VAL A 74 -9.47 1.03 -1.84
C VAL A 74 -10.59 1.67 -1.01
N PRO A 75 -11.86 1.58 -1.45
CA PRO A 75 -13.01 1.98 -0.65
C PRO A 75 -13.07 1.30 0.73
N ALA A 76 -13.64 1.98 1.73
CA ALA A 76 -13.69 1.51 3.12
C ALA A 76 -14.14 0.04 3.30
N PRO A 77 -15.20 -0.45 2.61
CA PRO A 77 -15.63 -1.85 2.75
C PRO A 77 -14.60 -2.89 2.30
N LEU A 78 -13.60 -2.48 1.50
CA LEU A 78 -12.58 -3.37 0.95
C LEU A 78 -11.25 -3.28 1.71
N VAL A 79 -11.11 -2.34 2.66
CA VAL A 79 -9.84 -2.09 3.35
C VAL A 79 -9.40 -3.30 4.18
N LYS A 80 -10.33 -3.99 4.84
CA LYS A 80 -9.99 -5.18 5.62
C LYS A 80 -9.34 -6.24 4.76
N ASP A 81 -10.00 -6.65 3.69
CA ASP A 81 -9.51 -7.74 2.85
C ASP A 81 -8.16 -7.38 2.21
N ALA A 82 -8.01 -6.15 1.72
CA ALA A 82 -6.74 -5.66 1.17
C ALA A 82 -5.60 -5.60 2.21
N ALA A 83 -5.91 -5.25 3.46
CA ALA A 83 -4.93 -5.23 4.55
C ALA A 83 -4.52 -6.65 4.95
N LEU A 84 -5.49 -7.56 5.11
CA LEU A 84 -5.25 -8.96 5.44
C LEU A 84 -4.45 -9.66 4.33
N GLU A 85 -4.70 -9.33 3.05
CA GLU A 85 -3.93 -9.84 1.93
C GLU A 85 -2.46 -9.41 1.99
N SER A 86 -2.19 -8.13 2.29
CA SER A 86 -0.82 -7.64 2.48
C SER A 86 -0.11 -8.28 3.67
N ILE A 87 -0.82 -8.43 4.79
CA ILE A 87 -0.29 -9.08 6.00
C ILE A 87 0.03 -10.55 5.71
N ALA A 88 -0.88 -11.27 5.03
CA ALA A 88 -0.67 -12.67 4.67
C ALA A 88 0.50 -12.87 3.70
N ALA A 89 0.76 -11.89 2.83
CA ALA A 89 1.91 -11.86 1.93
C ALA A 89 3.23 -11.50 2.63
N GLY A 90 3.21 -11.22 3.94
CA GLY A 90 4.41 -10.92 4.73
C GLY A 90 4.97 -9.51 4.51
N ILE A 91 4.15 -8.56 4.03
CA ILE A 91 4.58 -7.17 3.84
C ILE A 91 4.72 -6.51 5.22
N ALA A 92 5.92 -5.98 5.50
CA ALA A 92 6.28 -5.49 6.83
C ALA A 92 5.51 -4.24 7.27
N LEU A 93 5.11 -3.37 6.34
CA LEU A 93 4.34 -2.17 6.62
C LEU A 93 3.14 -2.01 5.68
N THR A 94 1.93 -1.93 6.24
CA THR A 94 0.72 -1.65 5.46
C THR A 94 0.11 -0.29 5.84
N VAL A 95 -0.02 0.63 4.88
CA VAL A 95 -0.57 1.99 5.08
C VAL A 95 -2.01 2.04 4.58
N LEU A 96 -2.94 2.30 5.51
CA LEU A 96 -4.38 2.26 5.30
C LEU A 96 -4.95 3.68 5.14
N VAL A 97 -5.22 4.12 3.91
CA VAL A 97 -5.67 5.52 3.70
C VAL A 97 -7.17 5.68 3.88
N GLY A 98 -7.96 4.64 3.61
CA GLY A 98 -9.43 4.71 3.62
C GLY A 98 -10.02 5.29 4.91
N ASP A 99 -10.95 6.23 4.77
CA ASP A 99 -11.77 6.78 5.87
C ASP A 99 -13.01 5.91 6.11
N ARG A 100 -13.61 6.01 7.30
CA ARG A 100 -14.85 5.32 7.71
C ARG A 100 -14.79 3.80 7.65
N VAL A 101 -13.60 3.24 7.84
CA VAL A 101 -13.43 1.80 8.04
C VAL A 101 -14.08 1.41 9.38
N PRO A 102 -14.95 0.40 9.43
CA PRO A 102 -15.57 -0.05 10.67
C PRO A 102 -14.52 -0.43 11.72
N VAL A 103 -14.74 -0.04 12.99
CA VAL A 103 -13.79 -0.34 14.08
C VAL A 103 -13.56 -1.85 14.25
N TRP A 104 -14.59 -2.67 14.01
CA TRP A 104 -14.49 -4.13 14.05
C TRP A 104 -13.48 -4.67 13.02
N ASP A 105 -13.50 -4.12 11.82
CA ASP A 105 -12.54 -4.48 10.78
C ASP A 105 -11.11 -4.07 11.19
N VAL A 106 -10.95 -2.90 11.82
CA VAL A 106 -9.64 -2.45 12.34
C VAL A 106 -9.12 -3.38 13.43
N LEU A 107 -9.99 -3.87 14.33
CA LEU A 107 -9.59 -4.83 15.37
C LEU A 107 -9.12 -6.16 14.77
N GLU A 108 -9.78 -6.64 13.71
CA GLU A 108 -9.35 -7.84 12.98
C GLU A 108 -7.99 -7.63 12.30
N ILE A 109 -7.78 -6.49 11.62
CA ILE A 109 -6.50 -6.12 11.00
C ILE A 109 -5.40 -6.05 12.06
N ALA A 110 -5.64 -5.36 13.17
CA ALA A 110 -4.66 -5.21 14.23
C ALA A 110 -4.25 -6.57 14.83
N ARG A 111 -5.22 -7.47 15.03
CA ARG A 111 -4.93 -8.82 15.53
C ARG A 111 -4.15 -9.66 14.52
N ALA A 112 -4.43 -9.52 13.23
CA ALA A 112 -3.68 -10.20 12.18
C ALA A 112 -2.24 -9.69 12.09
N ALA A 113 -2.05 -8.36 12.12
CA ALA A 113 -0.74 -7.71 12.09
C ALA A 113 0.13 -8.13 13.28
N GLU A 114 -0.42 -8.11 14.49
CA GLU A 114 0.25 -8.58 15.71
C GLU A 114 0.71 -10.04 15.59
N ARG A 115 -0.15 -10.93 15.08
CA ARG A 115 0.19 -12.36 14.90
C ARG A 115 1.27 -12.58 13.85
N ALA A 116 1.29 -11.77 12.80
CA ALA A 116 2.28 -11.86 11.73
C ALA A 116 3.59 -11.12 12.06
N GLY A 117 3.61 -10.31 13.12
CA GLY A 117 4.79 -9.50 13.48
C GLY A 117 5.08 -8.39 12.48
N VAL A 118 4.03 -7.81 11.88
CA VAL A 118 4.12 -6.71 10.92
C VAL A 118 3.36 -5.48 11.43
N ASP A 119 3.68 -4.32 10.88
CA ASP A 119 3.09 -3.05 11.27
C ASP A 119 2.03 -2.57 10.27
N PHE A 120 1.08 -1.77 10.76
CA PHE A 120 0.18 -1.01 9.91
C PHE A 120 0.03 0.43 10.41
N LEU A 121 -0.25 1.36 9.49
CA LEU A 121 -0.49 2.77 9.78
C LEU A 121 -1.86 3.19 9.26
N GLY A 122 -2.72 3.72 10.13
CA GLY A 122 -4.09 4.11 9.81
C GLY A 122 -5.13 3.21 10.51
N PRO A 123 -6.37 3.08 9.97
CA PRO A 123 -6.90 3.72 8.77
C PRO A 123 -7.08 5.24 8.92
N ASN A 124 -7.67 5.89 7.92
CA ASN A 124 -7.90 7.34 7.91
C ASN A 124 -6.61 8.16 8.18
N THR A 125 -5.49 7.73 7.58
CA THR A 125 -4.22 8.47 7.64
C THR A 125 -3.93 9.15 6.31
N LEU A 126 -3.23 10.29 6.35
CA LEU A 126 -2.58 10.85 5.16
C LEU A 126 -1.35 10.03 4.75
N GLY A 127 -0.82 9.20 5.65
CA GLY A 127 0.33 8.34 5.43
C GLY A 127 1.57 8.77 6.21
N VAL A 128 2.76 8.55 5.64
CA VAL A 128 4.05 8.87 6.26
C VAL A 128 5.03 9.40 5.22
N LEU A 129 5.91 10.31 5.64
CA LEU A 129 6.91 10.93 4.78
C LEU A 129 8.26 11.01 5.50
N SER A 130 9.32 10.68 4.76
CA SER A 130 10.71 11.00 5.10
C SER A 130 11.20 12.08 4.14
N VAL A 131 11.57 13.25 4.69
CA VAL A 131 11.91 14.44 3.91
C VAL A 131 13.00 14.15 2.88
N GLY A 132 12.69 14.38 1.61
CA GLY A 132 13.62 14.18 0.49
C GLY A 132 13.98 12.72 0.20
N ARG A 133 13.27 11.75 0.79
CA ARG A 133 13.55 10.31 0.63
C ARG A 133 12.38 9.52 0.08
N GLY A 134 11.17 9.76 0.59
CA GLY A 134 9.99 9.02 0.16
C GLY A 134 8.74 9.41 0.93
N VAL A 135 7.59 9.11 0.31
CA VAL A 135 6.26 9.32 0.89
C VAL A 135 5.38 8.13 0.57
N LEU A 136 4.71 7.61 1.60
CA LEU A 136 3.66 6.60 1.48
C LEU A 136 2.34 7.29 1.80
N GLY A 137 1.40 7.30 0.86
CA GLY A 137 0.10 7.93 1.05
C GLY A 137 -0.07 9.21 0.22
N MET A 138 -0.62 10.25 0.84
CA MET A 138 -1.07 11.48 0.22
C MET A 138 -0.56 12.76 0.91
N ILE A 139 0.51 12.64 1.71
CA ILE A 139 1.21 13.79 2.29
C ILE A 139 1.92 14.54 1.15
N GLY A 140 1.69 15.85 1.06
CA GLY A 140 2.22 16.69 -0.02
C GLY A 140 1.13 17.05 -1.03
N GLY A 141 1.17 18.29 -1.51
CA GLY A 141 0.27 18.87 -2.51
C GLY A 141 1.07 19.59 -3.58
#